data_AF-A0A0S7WPM7-F1
#
_entry.id   AF-A0A0S7WPM7-F1
#
_cell.length_a   1.000
_cell.length_b   1.000
_cell.length_c   1.000
_cell.angle_alpha   90.00
_cell.angle_beta   90.00
_cell.angle_gamma   90.00
#
_symmetry.space_group_name_H-M   'P 1'
#
loop_
_entity.id
_entity.type
_entity.pdbx_description
1 polymer ?
#
loop_
_entity_poly.entity_id
_entity_poly.type
_entity_poly.pdbx_seq_one_letter_code
_entity_poly.pdbx_strand_id
1 'polypeptide(L)'
;CRLIELREKTMPDGECLKLACELRELTREAEALLIVNDRVDVARAADADGVHLGLDDLPIEEARKILGPSKLIGLTAHSVDELKDAESRGADYIGVGTMFSSPTKPDLEVKGPAELIPAAATCPIPCYAIGGINRDNVDELLKLGAKRIAVGSAITSSADIAAETAWFLRKLL
;
A
#
# COMPACT_ATOMS: atom_id res chain seq x y z
N CYS A 1 3.26 -8.05 -11.16
CA CYS A 1 3.13 -7.13 -10.02
C CYS A 1 4.49 -7.09 -9.32
N ARG A 2 4.99 -5.94 -8.85
CA ARG A 2 6.33 -5.84 -8.23
C ARG A 2 6.30 -5.59 -6.72
N LEU A 3 5.11 -5.41 -6.13
CA LEU A 3 4.92 -5.21 -4.70
C LEU A 3 3.59 -5.83 -4.30
N ILE A 4 3.60 -6.66 -3.26
CA ILE A 4 2.43 -7.25 -2.64
C ILE A 4 2.41 -6.85 -1.17
N GLU A 5 1.24 -6.45 -0.69
CA GLU A 5 1.01 -6.13 0.72
C GLU A 5 0.12 -7.21 1.34
N LEU A 6 0.63 -7.91 2.35
CA LEU A 6 -0.17 -8.80 3.19
C LEU A 6 -0.93 -7.96 4.22
N ARG A 7 -2.25 -7.94 4.09
CA ARG A 7 -3.15 -7.25 5.01
C ARG A 7 -4.15 -8.22 5.63
N GLU A 8 -3.80 -8.74 6.79
CA GLU A 8 -4.70 -9.56 7.61
C GLU A 8 -5.03 -8.90 8.95
N LYS A 9 -6.33 -8.82 9.25
CA LYS A 9 -6.85 -8.06 10.41
C LYS A 9 -7.46 -8.95 11.49
N THR A 10 -7.89 -10.15 11.14
CA THR A 10 -8.66 -11.04 12.02
C THR A 10 -8.00 -12.40 12.25
N MET A 11 -6.96 -12.72 11.48
CA MET A 11 -6.26 -13.99 11.57
C MET A 11 -5.44 -14.09 12.88
N PRO A 12 -5.40 -15.25 13.55
CA PRO A 12 -4.51 -15.46 14.69
C PRO A 12 -3.04 -15.24 14.32
N ASP A 13 -2.26 -14.68 15.24
CA ASP A 13 -0.87 -14.26 14.98
C ASP A 13 0.03 -15.36 14.41
N GLY A 14 -0.07 -16.58 14.92
CA GLY A 14 0.73 -17.71 14.43
C GLY A 14 0.39 -18.11 12.99
N GLU A 15 -0.89 -18.01 12.61
CA GLU A 15 -1.34 -18.27 11.24
C GLU A 15 -0.95 -17.12 10.31
N CYS A 16 -1.09 -15.88 10.76
CA CYS A 16 -0.67 -14.70 10.01
C CYS A 16 0.83 -14.73 9.70
N LEU A 17 1.66 -15.09 10.69
CA LEU A 17 3.10 -15.26 10.48
C LEU A 17 3.41 -16.38 9.48
N LYS A 18 2.72 -17.53 9.60
CA LYS A 18 2.89 -18.63 8.64
C LYS A 18 2.58 -18.18 7.22
N LEU A 19 1.45 -17.50 7.02
CA LEU A 19 1.06 -16.95 5.72
C LEU A 19 2.08 -15.91 5.21
N ALA A 20 2.60 -15.04 6.09
CA ALA A 20 3.64 -14.07 5.74
C ALA A 20 4.93 -14.75 5.25
N CYS A 21 5.35 -15.84 5.89
CA CYS A 21 6.51 -16.63 5.45
C CYS A 21 6.27 -17.28 4.09
N GLU A 22 5.10 -17.90 3.87
CA GLU A 22 4.73 -18.50 2.58
C GLU A 22 4.72 -17.45 1.46
N LEU A 23 4.13 -16.27 1.72
CA LEU A 23 4.17 -15.16 0.76
C LEU A 23 5.58 -14.61 0.55
N ARG A 24 6.46 -14.67 1.54
CA ARG A 24 7.85 -14.21 1.39
C ARG A 24 8.61 -15.08 0.40
N GLU A 25 8.44 -16.39 0.46
CA GLU A 25 9.05 -17.33 -0.49
C GLU A 25 8.58 -17.03 -1.92
N LEU A 26 7.26 -16.96 -2.12
CA LEU A 26 6.66 -16.68 -3.43
C LEU A 26 7.08 -15.31 -3.99
N THR A 27 7.12 -14.27 -3.15
CA THR A 27 7.51 -12.92 -3.60
C THR A 27 8.98 -12.86 -3.96
N ARG A 28 9.87 -13.58 -3.27
CA ARG A 28 11.29 -13.69 -3.65
C ARG A 28 11.47 -14.34 -5.01
N GLU A 29 10.80 -15.47 -5.23
CA GLU A 29 10.84 -16.18 -6.52
C GLU A 29 10.34 -15.31 -7.68
N ALA A 30 9.34 -14.47 -7.41
CA ALA A 30 8.77 -13.54 -8.38
C ALA A 30 9.50 -12.19 -8.49
N GLU A 31 10.63 -12.00 -7.78
CA GLU A 31 11.36 -10.72 -7.69
C GLU A 31 10.45 -9.53 -7.30
N ALA A 32 9.47 -9.81 -6.44
CA ALA A 32 8.52 -8.84 -5.91
C ALA A 32 8.82 -8.50 -4.45
N LEU A 33 8.44 -7.29 -4.05
CA LEU A 33 8.51 -6.86 -2.65
C LEU A 33 7.33 -7.42 -1.87
N LEU A 34 7.60 -7.86 -0.63
CA LEU A 34 6.57 -8.17 0.36
C LEU A 34 6.55 -7.09 1.44
N ILE A 35 5.39 -6.45 1.59
CA ILE A 35 5.09 -5.54 2.68
C ILE A 35 4.06 -6.20 3.59
N VAL A 36 4.20 -6.04 4.91
CA VAL A 36 3.17 -6.45 5.88
C VAL A 36 2.45 -5.21 6.40
N ASN A 37 1.13 -5.25 6.47
CA ASN A 37 0.33 -4.14 6.97
C ASN A 37 0.29 -4.15 8.52
N ASP A 38 0.60 -3.01 9.14
CA ASP A 38 0.64 -2.64 10.57
C ASP A 38 1.60 -3.44 11.47
N ARG A 39 1.70 -4.74 11.23
CA ARG A 39 2.36 -5.72 12.09
C ARG A 39 3.87 -5.75 11.86
N VAL A 40 4.56 -4.79 12.48
CA VAL A 40 6.03 -4.66 12.44
C VAL A 40 6.73 -5.93 12.95
N ASP A 41 6.17 -6.57 13.95
CA ASP A 41 6.66 -7.83 14.52
C ASP A 41 6.58 -8.99 13.50
N VAL A 42 5.45 -9.12 12.79
CA VAL A 42 5.27 -10.12 11.73
C VAL A 42 6.20 -9.82 10.55
N ALA A 43 6.32 -8.55 10.14
CA ALA A 43 7.24 -8.14 9.09
C ALA A 43 8.69 -8.54 9.41
N ARG A 44 9.12 -8.33 10.67
CA ARG A 44 10.45 -8.69 11.15
C ARG A 44 10.66 -10.21 11.17
N ALA A 45 9.69 -10.95 11.70
CA ALA A 45 9.76 -12.40 11.88
C ALA A 45 9.73 -13.15 10.55
N ALA A 46 8.92 -12.70 9.58
CA ALA A 46 8.84 -13.26 8.23
C ALA A 46 9.94 -12.78 7.28
N ASP A 47 10.83 -11.89 7.75
CA ASP A 47 11.85 -11.22 6.94
C ASP A 47 11.26 -10.55 5.68
N ALA A 48 10.10 -9.92 5.85
CA ALA A 48 9.45 -9.10 4.82
C ALA A 48 10.36 -7.93 4.41
N ASP A 49 10.11 -7.36 3.23
CA ASP A 49 10.90 -6.22 2.73
C ASP A 49 10.54 -4.92 3.47
N GLY A 50 9.37 -4.87 4.10
CA GLY A 50 8.95 -3.72 4.87
C GLY A 50 7.58 -3.86 5.54
N VAL A 51 7.12 -2.73 6.08
CA VAL A 51 5.80 -2.57 6.70
C VAL A 51 5.06 -1.38 6.06
N HIS A 52 3.73 -1.41 6.07
CA HIS A 52 2.88 -0.25 5.82
C HIS A 52 2.13 0.10 7.11
N LEU A 53 2.11 1.36 7.51
CA LEU A 53 1.50 1.82 8.77
C LEU A 53 0.43 2.88 8.48
N GLY A 54 -0.73 2.70 9.10
CA GLY A 54 -1.79 3.70 9.19
C GLY A 54 -1.50 4.78 10.24
N LEU A 55 -2.44 5.71 10.39
CA LEU A 55 -2.30 6.86 11.28
C LEU A 55 -2.26 6.48 12.77
N ASP A 56 -3.00 5.43 13.15
CA ASP A 56 -3.14 4.96 14.54
C ASP A 56 -2.23 3.77 14.88
N ASP A 57 -1.38 3.35 13.94
CA ASP A 57 -0.46 2.23 14.14
C ASP A 57 0.83 2.68 14.86
N LEU A 58 1.79 1.76 15.00
CA LEU A 58 3.07 2.04 15.66
C LEU A 58 3.77 3.25 15.00
N PRO A 59 4.32 4.22 15.75
CA PRO A 59 5.08 5.32 15.16
C PRO A 59 6.28 4.82 14.33
N ILE A 60 6.56 5.49 13.19
CA ILE A 60 7.64 5.10 12.26
C ILE A 60 9.01 5.02 12.96
N GLU A 61 9.24 5.85 13.95
CA GLU A 61 10.48 5.90 14.73
C GLU A 61 10.69 4.60 15.51
N GLU A 62 9.62 4.03 16.08
CA GLU A 62 9.66 2.75 16.78
C GLU A 62 9.74 1.58 15.78
N ALA A 63 8.99 1.66 14.68
CA ALA A 63 9.08 0.65 13.62
C ALA A 63 10.51 0.56 13.05
N ARG A 64 11.18 1.70 12.86
CA ARG A 64 12.56 1.77 12.40
C ARG A 64 13.56 1.13 13.36
N LYS A 65 13.35 1.25 14.68
CA LYS A 65 14.18 0.56 15.69
C LYS A 65 14.06 -0.96 15.60
N ILE A 66 12.86 -1.47 15.31
CA ILE A 66 12.59 -2.91 15.23
C ILE A 66 13.11 -3.50 13.91
N LEU A 67 12.85 -2.82 12.79
CA LEU A 67 13.16 -3.30 11.44
C LEU A 67 14.58 -3.00 10.99
N GLY A 68 15.23 -2.00 11.59
CA GLY A 68 16.54 -1.52 11.18
C GLY A 68 16.49 -0.58 9.97
N PRO A 69 17.67 -0.11 9.52
CA PRO A 69 17.76 1.00 8.56
C PRO A 69 17.43 0.62 7.11
N SER A 70 17.36 -0.67 6.77
CA SER A 70 17.28 -1.12 5.37
C SER A 70 15.89 -1.56 4.90
N LYS A 71 14.98 -1.87 5.83
CA LYS A 71 13.61 -2.29 5.49
C LYS A 71 12.76 -1.09 5.11
N LEU A 72 11.80 -1.28 4.20
CA LEU A 72 10.90 -0.21 3.78
C LEU A 72 9.83 0.05 4.86
N ILE A 73 9.49 1.31 5.09
CA ILE A 73 8.37 1.72 5.92
C ILE A 73 7.51 2.69 5.13
N GLY A 74 6.30 2.26 4.80
CA GLY A 74 5.30 3.09 4.16
C GLY A 74 4.32 3.67 5.16
N LEU A 75 3.83 4.88 4.90
CA LEU A 75 2.79 5.52 5.69
C LEU A 75 1.54 5.80 4.85
N THR A 76 0.38 5.84 5.51
CA THR A 76 -0.87 6.30 4.91
C THR A 76 -0.99 7.83 5.01
N ALA A 77 -1.55 8.46 3.97
CA ALA A 77 -1.96 9.87 3.99
C ALA A 77 -3.35 10.06 3.34
N HIS A 78 -4.20 10.85 4.01
CA HIS A 78 -5.56 11.22 3.60
C HIS A 78 -5.73 12.72 3.28
N SER A 79 -4.68 13.50 3.45
CA SER A 79 -4.64 14.94 3.18
C SER A 79 -3.27 15.38 2.67
N VAL A 80 -3.19 16.59 2.09
CA VAL A 80 -1.90 17.19 1.69
C VAL A 80 -0.99 17.42 2.90
N ASP A 81 -1.57 17.72 4.07
CA ASP A 81 -0.81 17.92 5.30
C ASP A 81 -0.25 16.59 5.85
N GLU A 82 -1.05 15.52 5.84
CA GLU A 82 -0.57 14.18 6.20
C GLU A 82 0.49 13.65 5.22
N LEU A 83 0.36 13.98 3.93
CA LEU A 83 1.38 13.64 2.92
C LEU A 83 2.73 14.27 3.28
N LYS A 84 2.74 15.56 3.65
CA LYS A 84 3.96 16.28 4.07
C LYS A 84 4.49 15.79 5.41
N ASP A 85 3.60 15.48 6.36
CA ASP A 85 3.97 14.89 7.64
C ASP A 85 4.70 13.56 7.43
N ALA A 86 4.11 12.64 6.65
CA ALA A 86 4.69 11.34 6.35
C ALA A 86 6.08 11.45 5.68
N GLU A 87 6.24 12.39 4.75
CA GLU A 87 7.55 12.71 4.16
C GLU A 87 8.54 13.17 5.22
N SER A 88 8.15 14.15 6.05
CA SER A 88 9.02 14.73 7.08
C SER A 88 9.48 13.73 8.14
N ARG A 89 8.66 12.71 8.40
CA ARG A 89 8.94 11.62 9.34
C ARG A 89 9.83 10.52 8.74
N GLY A 90 10.20 10.64 7.46
CA GLY A 90 11.13 9.74 6.79
C GLY A 90 10.50 8.45 6.30
N ALA A 91 9.24 8.49 5.85
CA ALA A 91 8.63 7.37 5.13
C ALA A 91 9.41 7.06 3.85
N ASP A 92 9.52 5.76 3.52
CA ASP A 92 10.17 5.31 2.29
C ASP A 92 9.21 5.41 1.08
N TYR A 93 7.90 5.35 1.34
CA TYR A 93 6.84 5.57 0.37
C TYR A 93 5.52 5.94 1.08
N ILE A 94 4.54 6.45 0.34
CA ILE A 94 3.26 6.87 0.91
C ILE A 94 2.08 6.24 0.14
N GLY A 95 1.11 5.69 0.86
CA GLY A 95 -0.19 5.32 0.34
C GLY A 95 -1.16 6.49 0.48
N VAL A 96 -1.59 7.07 -0.65
CA VAL A 96 -2.43 8.28 -0.69
C VAL A 96 -3.85 7.87 -1.06
N GLY A 97 -4.82 8.17 -0.22
CA GLY A 97 -6.20 7.70 -0.42
C GLY A 97 -7.14 8.15 0.68
N THR A 98 -8.34 7.59 0.82
CA THR A 98 -9.03 6.75 -0.17
C THR A 98 -9.45 7.60 -1.37
N MET A 99 -9.03 7.20 -2.57
CA MET A 99 -9.35 7.92 -3.81
C MET A 99 -10.84 7.87 -4.16
N PHE A 100 -11.45 6.71 -3.95
CA PHE A 100 -12.87 6.48 -4.13
C PHE A 100 -13.43 5.71 -2.93
N SER A 101 -14.76 5.75 -2.76
CA SER A 101 -15.42 4.91 -1.75
C SER A 101 -15.09 3.43 -1.99
N SER A 102 -14.84 2.68 -0.91
CA SER A 102 -14.45 1.28 -0.98
C SER A 102 -15.12 0.47 0.12
N PRO A 103 -15.60 -0.76 -0.16
CA PRO A 103 -16.14 -1.66 0.87
C PRO A 103 -15.13 -2.00 1.98
N THR A 104 -13.82 -1.89 1.70
CA THR A 104 -12.74 -2.23 2.66
C THR A 104 -12.51 -1.20 3.77
N LYS A 105 -13.02 0.04 3.62
CA LYS A 105 -12.93 1.13 4.61
C LYS A 105 -14.15 2.07 4.47
N PRO A 106 -15.34 1.69 4.97
CA PRO A 106 -16.59 2.41 4.71
C PRO A 106 -16.69 3.78 5.39
N ASP A 107 -15.94 4.00 6.47
CA ASP A 107 -16.08 5.19 7.33
C ASP A 107 -15.15 6.37 6.94
N LEU A 108 -14.40 6.25 5.84
CA LEU A 108 -13.42 7.26 5.43
C LEU A 108 -14.06 8.34 4.54
N GLU A 109 -13.93 9.61 4.95
CA GLU A 109 -14.36 10.77 4.18
C GLU A 109 -13.55 10.88 2.88
N VAL A 110 -14.23 10.81 1.72
CA VAL A 110 -13.58 10.90 0.40
C VAL A 110 -13.26 12.37 0.11
N LYS A 111 -12.03 12.81 0.40
CA LYS A 111 -11.53 14.13 -0.01
C LYS A 111 -11.21 14.23 -1.52
N GLY A 112 -11.25 13.09 -2.21
CA GLY A 112 -11.27 12.99 -3.67
C GLY A 112 -9.89 13.10 -4.34
N PRO A 113 -9.74 12.55 -5.54
CA PRO A 113 -8.46 12.44 -6.23
C PRO A 113 -7.93 13.78 -6.78
N ALA A 114 -8.81 14.76 -7.01
CA ALA A 114 -8.48 16.03 -7.66
C ALA A 114 -7.44 16.86 -6.89
N GLU A 115 -7.43 16.79 -5.56
CA GLU A 115 -6.46 17.51 -4.71
C GLU A 115 -5.22 16.66 -4.41
N LEU A 116 -5.42 15.40 -4.03
CA LEU A 116 -4.36 14.54 -3.52
C LEU A 116 -3.38 14.08 -4.61
N ILE A 117 -3.86 13.79 -5.82
CA ILE A 117 -2.98 13.28 -6.89
C ILE A 117 -1.96 14.33 -7.36
N PRO A 118 -2.34 15.59 -7.65
CA PRO A 118 -1.36 16.62 -8.00
C PRO A 118 -0.34 16.88 -6.89
N ALA A 119 -0.76 16.88 -5.61
CA ALA A 119 0.15 17.03 -4.48
C ALA A 119 1.15 15.87 -4.40
N ALA A 120 0.64 14.62 -4.47
CA ALA A 120 1.46 13.41 -4.46
C ALA A 120 2.45 13.35 -5.63
N ALA A 121 2.11 13.94 -6.79
CA ALA A 121 3.00 14.00 -7.94
C ALA A 121 4.24 14.90 -7.72
N THR A 122 4.18 15.83 -6.75
CA THR A 122 5.29 16.71 -6.36
C THR A 122 6.12 16.17 -5.19
N CYS A 123 5.66 15.09 -4.54
CA CYS A 123 6.37 14.47 -3.43
C CYS A 123 7.68 13.83 -3.93
N PRO A 124 8.83 14.03 -3.23
CA PRO A 124 10.12 13.48 -3.66
C PRO A 124 10.22 11.96 -3.48
N ILE A 125 9.35 11.37 -2.65
CA ILE A 125 9.29 9.92 -2.41
C ILE A 125 8.10 9.26 -3.14
N PRO A 126 8.16 7.95 -3.43
CA PRO A 126 7.10 7.26 -4.14
C PRO A 126 5.73 7.35 -3.44
N CYS A 127 4.75 7.92 -4.12
CA CYS A 127 3.35 7.93 -3.67
C CYS A 127 2.50 6.98 -4.52
N TYR A 128 1.66 6.18 -3.86
CA TYR A 128 0.73 5.22 -4.47
C TYR A 128 -0.71 5.66 -4.21
N ALA A 129 -1.46 5.91 -5.27
CA ALA A 129 -2.90 6.14 -5.15
C ALA A 129 -3.59 4.83 -4.73
N ILE A 130 -4.41 4.88 -3.68
CA ILE A 130 -5.10 3.71 -3.11
C ILE A 130 -6.54 4.03 -2.69
N GLY A 131 -7.42 3.03 -2.73
CA GLY A 131 -8.77 3.09 -2.19
C GLY A 131 -9.84 3.17 -3.26
N GLY A 132 -10.63 2.10 -3.40
CA GLY A 132 -11.79 2.03 -4.31
C GLY A 132 -11.44 2.02 -5.80
N ILE A 133 -10.17 1.79 -6.16
CA ILE A 133 -9.69 1.87 -7.54
C ILE A 133 -10.02 0.57 -8.30
N ASN A 134 -10.62 0.71 -9.48
CA ASN A 134 -11.04 -0.36 -10.38
C ASN A 134 -10.90 0.07 -11.86
N ARG A 135 -11.34 -0.77 -12.80
CA ARG A 135 -11.22 -0.47 -14.24
C ARG A 135 -11.96 0.80 -14.69
N ASP A 136 -13.06 1.13 -14.01
CA ASP A 136 -13.98 2.19 -14.42
C ASP A 136 -13.47 3.57 -14.01
N ASN A 137 -12.66 3.65 -12.95
CA ASN A 137 -12.22 4.92 -12.37
C ASN A 137 -10.70 5.16 -12.42
N VAL A 138 -9.88 4.15 -12.75
CA VAL A 138 -8.41 4.30 -12.81
C VAL A 138 -7.97 5.40 -13.79
N ASP A 139 -8.72 5.60 -14.88
CA ASP A 139 -8.42 6.64 -15.89
C ASP A 139 -8.51 8.06 -15.34
N GLU A 140 -9.35 8.29 -14.33
CA GLU A 140 -9.44 9.60 -13.68
C GLU A 140 -8.13 9.94 -12.95
N LEU A 141 -7.55 8.96 -12.24
CA LEU A 141 -6.29 9.12 -11.53
C LEU A 141 -5.12 9.37 -12.48
N LEU A 142 -5.08 8.64 -13.59
CA LEU A 142 -4.02 8.79 -14.60
C LEU A 142 -4.07 10.18 -15.24
N LYS A 143 -5.26 10.70 -15.55
CA LYS A 143 -5.44 12.07 -16.08
C LYS A 143 -4.98 13.14 -15.09
N LEU A 144 -5.14 12.89 -13.79
CA LEU A 144 -4.66 13.78 -12.74
C LEU A 144 -3.15 13.66 -12.48
N GLY A 145 -2.48 12.71 -13.12
CA GLY A 145 -1.01 12.53 -13.04
C GLY A 145 -0.54 11.44 -12.08
N ALA A 146 -1.43 10.55 -11.63
CA ALA A 146 -1.03 9.40 -10.82
C ALA A 146 -0.06 8.50 -11.59
N LYS A 147 1.10 8.21 -10.99
CA LYS A 147 2.15 7.36 -11.59
C LYS A 147 2.23 5.96 -10.99
N ARG A 148 1.67 5.78 -9.79
CA ARG A 148 1.68 4.49 -9.07
C ARG A 148 0.32 4.29 -8.42
N ILE A 149 -0.19 3.08 -8.55
CA ILE A 149 -1.54 2.72 -8.12
C ILE A 149 -1.47 1.40 -7.37
N ALA A 150 -2.15 1.35 -6.23
CA ALA A 150 -2.36 0.14 -5.45
C ALA A 150 -3.84 -0.27 -5.52
N VAL A 151 -4.09 -1.54 -5.79
CA VAL A 151 -5.43 -2.12 -5.92
C VAL A 151 -5.56 -3.34 -5.01
N GLY A 152 -6.72 -3.47 -4.35
CA GLY A 152 -7.05 -4.60 -3.49
C GLY A 152 -8.14 -5.45 -4.11
N SER A 153 -9.40 -5.19 -3.71
CA SER A 153 -10.59 -5.97 -4.12
C SER A 153 -10.80 -6.07 -5.63
N ALA A 154 -10.38 -5.05 -6.41
CA ALA A 154 -10.45 -5.13 -7.87
C ALA A 154 -9.71 -6.37 -8.41
N ILE A 155 -8.60 -6.77 -7.79
CA ILE A 155 -7.86 -7.98 -8.13
C ILE A 155 -8.38 -9.18 -7.34
N THR A 156 -8.40 -9.10 -6.01
CA THR A 156 -8.64 -10.28 -5.15
C THR A 156 -10.07 -10.80 -5.21
N SER A 157 -11.03 -10.00 -5.67
CA SER A 157 -12.42 -10.41 -5.90
C SER A 157 -12.74 -10.66 -7.38
N SER A 158 -11.74 -10.61 -8.27
CA SER A 158 -11.93 -10.94 -9.68
C SER A 158 -12.13 -12.44 -9.87
N ALA A 159 -13.01 -12.80 -10.82
CA ALA A 159 -13.17 -14.19 -11.26
C ALA A 159 -11.89 -14.74 -11.93
N ASP A 160 -11.04 -13.85 -12.48
CA ASP A 160 -9.75 -14.19 -13.04
C ASP A 160 -8.70 -13.16 -12.58
N ILE A 161 -7.99 -13.51 -11.51
CA ILE A 161 -6.94 -12.69 -10.88
C ILE A 161 -5.80 -12.40 -11.88
N ALA A 162 -5.43 -13.38 -12.72
CA ALA A 162 -4.31 -13.25 -13.64
C ALA A 162 -4.65 -12.28 -14.78
N ALA A 163 -5.83 -12.44 -15.39
CA ALA A 163 -6.32 -11.54 -16.44
C ALA A 163 -6.50 -10.11 -15.92
N GLU A 164 -7.04 -9.95 -14.71
CA GLU A 164 -7.23 -8.64 -14.09
C GLU A 164 -5.90 -7.96 -13.78
N THR A 165 -4.95 -8.69 -13.19
CA THR A 165 -3.60 -8.19 -12.93
C THR A 165 -2.91 -7.76 -14.23
N ALA A 166 -3.00 -8.57 -15.29
CA ALA A 166 -2.40 -8.26 -16.58
C ALA A 166 -3.04 -7.01 -17.22
N TRP A 167 -4.35 -6.79 -17.02
CA TRP A 167 -5.02 -5.58 -17.48
C TRP A 167 -4.46 -4.33 -16.79
N PHE A 168 -4.36 -4.34 -15.46
CA PHE A 168 -3.78 -3.20 -14.72
C PHE A 168 -2.32 -2.95 -15.11
N LEU A 169 -1.50 -4.01 -15.26
CA LEU A 169 -0.11 -3.82 -15.69
C LEU A 169 -0.01 -3.16 -17.06
N ARG A 170 -0.83 -3.55 -18.03
CA ARG A 170 -0.86 -2.89 -19.35
C ARG A 170 -1.38 -1.45 -19.29
N LYS A 171 -2.26 -1.14 -18.34
CA LYS A 171 -2.85 0.19 -18.18
C LYS A 171 -1.88 1.21 -17.57
N LEU A 172 -0.93 0.74 -16.76
CA LEU A 172 -0.01 1.56 -15.96
C LEU A 172 1.42 1.65 -16.54
N LEU A 173 1.70 0.93 -17.64
CA LEU A 173 2.94 1.01 -18.42
C LEU A 173 2.78 2.04 -19.55
#